data_AF-A0A9Q0KPG1-F1
#
_entry.id   AF-A0A9Q0KPG1-F1
#
_cell.length_a   1.000
_cell.length_b   1.000
_cell.length_c   1.000
_cell.angle_alpha   90.00
_cell.angle_beta   90.00
_cell.angle_gamma   90.00
#
_symmetry.space_group_name_H-M   'P 1'
#
loop_
_entity.id
_entity.type
_entity.pdbx_description
1 polymer ?
#
loop_
_entity_poly.entity_id
_entity_poly.type
_entity_poly.pdbx_seq_one_letter_code
_entity_poly.pdbx_strand_id
1 'polypeptide(L)'
;MSTEIVLSSGQRMPLIGMGTACKPIPPNLTSTLVHAIELGYRHIDIAPTYNTEEFVCHAIAQVETRKSQPHFSEGEDILSFDMRGTWEAMEESIGGSNFSIKKLSQHLTYVTIPPTMNQVYILSDNRFMLEAFIKSVS
;
A
#
# COMPACT_ATOMS: atom_id res chain seq x y z
N MET A 1 -0.90 -20.83 -7.50
CA MET A 1 -1.20 -19.47 -7.98
C MET A 1 -0.20 -18.53 -7.35
N SER A 2 0.33 -17.54 -8.08
CA SER A 2 1.18 -16.49 -7.48
C SER A 2 0.33 -15.64 -6.54
N THR A 3 0.85 -15.27 -5.38
CA THR A 3 0.20 -14.35 -4.41
C THR A 3 0.63 -12.90 -4.62
N GLU A 4 1.59 -12.68 -5.51
CA GLU A 4 2.20 -11.38 -5.79
C GLU A 4 2.20 -11.09 -7.30
N ILE A 5 2.20 -9.81 -7.64
CA ILE A 5 2.46 -9.28 -8.98
C ILE A 5 3.77 -8.50 -8.99
N VAL A 6 4.52 -8.59 -10.08
CA VAL A 6 5.73 -7.79 -10.30
C VAL A 6 5.33 -6.51 -11.01
N LEU A 7 5.62 -5.36 -10.41
CA LEU A 7 5.38 -4.04 -10.98
C LEU A 7 6.38 -3.74 -12.10
N SER A 8 6.15 -2.70 -12.90
CA SER A 8 7.09 -2.26 -13.94
C SER A 8 8.46 -1.84 -13.40
N SER A 9 8.55 -1.50 -12.11
CA SER A 9 9.80 -1.24 -11.41
C SER A 9 10.57 -2.51 -10.97
N GLY A 10 9.98 -3.70 -11.14
CA GLY A 10 10.55 -4.97 -10.66
C GLY A 10 10.21 -5.31 -9.21
N GLN A 11 9.60 -4.38 -8.46
CA GLN A 11 9.15 -4.62 -7.10
C GLN A 11 7.95 -5.59 -7.06
N ARG A 12 7.85 -6.39 -6.00
CA ARG A 12 6.72 -7.33 -5.80
C ARG A 12 5.65 -6.72 -4.92
N MET A 13 4.40 -6.80 -5.37
CA MET A 13 3.23 -6.30 -4.67
C MET A 13 2.25 -7.46 -4.39
N PRO A 14 1.78 -7.64 -3.13
CA PRO A 14 0.74 -8.62 -2.85
C PRO A 14 -0.54 -8.33 -3.62
N LEU A 15 -1.10 -9.35 -4.27
CA LEU A 15 -2.32 -9.24 -5.09
C LEU A 15 -3.56 -8.85 -4.26
N ILE A 16 -3.58 -9.23 -2.99
CA ILE A 16 -4.66 -8.93 -2.06
C ILE A 16 -4.10 -8.01 -0.98
N GLY A 17 -4.74 -6.84 -0.83
CA GLY A 17 -4.49 -5.90 0.25
C GLY A 17 -5.74 -5.67 1.10
N MET A 18 -5.53 -5.20 2.32
CA MET A 18 -6.60 -4.77 3.24
C MET A 18 -6.66 -3.24 3.24
N GLY A 19 -7.76 -2.67 2.75
CA GLY A 19 -8.01 -1.23 2.81
C GLY A 19 -8.57 -0.79 4.16
N THR A 20 -8.15 0.38 4.64
CA THR A 20 -8.61 0.95 5.91
C THR A 20 -9.61 2.10 5.76
N ALA A 21 -10.10 2.35 4.53
CA ALA A 21 -11.10 3.38 4.27
C ALA A 21 -12.45 3.05 4.95
N CYS A 22 -12.64 3.49 6.20
CA CYS A 22 -13.86 3.27 6.98
C CYS A 22 -14.34 4.55 7.68
N LYS A 23 -15.64 4.86 7.53
CA LYS A 23 -16.31 5.97 8.23
C LYS A 23 -17.74 5.52 8.63
N PRO A 24 -18.10 5.53 9.93
CA PRO A 24 -17.25 5.86 11.09
C PRO A 24 -16.13 4.84 11.30
N ILE A 25 -15.07 5.24 12.00
CA ILE A 25 -13.97 4.34 12.36
C ILE A 25 -14.49 3.34 13.40
N PRO A 26 -14.39 2.02 13.15
CA PRO A 26 -14.88 1.03 14.08
C PRO A 26 -13.94 0.93 15.31
N PRO A 27 -14.47 0.75 16.53
CA PRO A 27 -13.66 0.71 17.75
C PRO A 27 -12.68 -0.47 17.79
N ASN A 28 -12.94 -1.52 17.02
CA ASN A 28 -12.13 -2.73 16.91
C ASN A 28 -11.21 -2.73 15.67
N LEU A 29 -10.91 -1.58 15.09
CA LEU A 29 -10.05 -1.51 13.89
C LEU A 29 -8.66 -2.12 14.14
N THR A 30 -7.98 -1.76 15.23
CA THR A 30 -6.66 -2.31 15.56
C THR A 30 -6.67 -3.83 15.70
N SER A 31 -7.63 -4.40 16.42
CA SER A 31 -7.69 -5.86 16.59
C SER A 31 -8.02 -6.57 15.27
N THR A 32 -8.84 -5.96 14.41
CA THR A 32 -9.11 -6.46 13.05
C THR A 32 -7.85 -6.48 12.20
N LEU A 33 -7.02 -5.42 12.28
CA LEU A 33 -5.75 -5.33 11.56
C LEU A 33 -4.72 -6.33 12.08
N VAL A 34 -4.60 -6.51 13.40
CA VAL A 34 -3.76 -7.55 14.01
C VAL A 34 -4.15 -8.92 13.46
N HIS A 35 -5.44 -9.24 13.45
CA HIS A 35 -5.92 -10.51 12.95
C HIS A 35 -5.64 -10.69 11.45
N ALA A 36 -5.83 -9.65 10.64
CA ALA A 36 -5.50 -9.69 9.21
C ALA A 36 -4.00 -9.98 8.99
N ILE A 37 -3.11 -9.32 9.73
CA ILE A 37 -1.66 -9.54 9.63
C ILE A 37 -1.31 -10.99 10.06
N GLU A 38 -1.90 -11.47 11.16
CA GLU A 38 -1.72 -12.85 11.64
C GLU A 38 -2.23 -13.89 10.62
N LEU A 39 -3.32 -13.60 9.91
CA LEU A 39 -3.85 -14.44 8.81
C LEU A 39 -3.00 -14.43 7.53
N GLY A 40 -1.99 -13.55 7.45
CA GLY A 40 -1.06 -13.51 6.32
C GLY A 40 -1.21 -12.31 5.39
N TYR A 41 -2.06 -11.32 5.70
CA TYR A 41 -2.08 -10.08 4.93
C TYR A 41 -0.73 -9.36 5.09
N ARG A 42 -0.18 -8.90 3.96
CA ARG A 42 1.11 -8.19 3.89
C ARG A 42 1.03 -6.85 3.16
N HIS A 43 -0.16 -6.49 2.69
CA HIS A 43 -0.43 -5.23 2.03
C HIS A 43 -1.60 -4.55 2.74
N ILE A 44 -1.34 -3.39 3.35
CA ILE A 44 -2.34 -2.56 4.03
C ILE A 44 -2.41 -1.23 3.27
N ASP A 45 -3.60 -0.88 2.79
CA ASP A 45 -3.87 0.36 2.06
C ASP A 45 -4.39 1.42 3.02
N ILE A 46 -3.68 2.55 3.08
CA ILE A 46 -3.95 3.69 3.95
C ILE A 46 -3.93 5.00 3.15
N ALA A 47 -4.62 6.01 3.63
CA ALA A 47 -4.52 7.37 3.13
C ALA A 47 -4.79 8.40 4.24
N PRO A 48 -4.18 9.61 4.16
CA PRO A 48 -4.42 10.70 5.11
C PRO A 48 -5.89 11.07 5.35
N THR A 49 -6.74 10.82 4.36
CA THR A 49 -8.18 11.13 4.47
C THR A 49 -8.97 10.10 5.28
N TYR A 50 -8.36 8.97 5.62
CA TYR A 50 -8.98 7.87 6.36
C TYR A 50 -8.82 8.09 7.88
N ASN A 51 -7.76 8.77 8.32
CA ASN A 51 -7.40 8.97 9.74
C ASN A 51 -7.30 7.63 10.51
N THR A 52 -6.68 6.63 9.89
CA THR A 52 -6.56 5.26 10.42
C THR A 52 -5.11 4.84 10.72
N GLU A 53 -4.14 5.70 10.42
CA GLU A 53 -2.70 5.42 10.46
C GLU A 53 -2.26 4.98 11.86
N GLU A 54 -2.75 5.65 12.90
CA GLU A 54 -2.44 5.30 14.29
C GLU A 54 -2.86 3.85 14.63
N PHE A 55 -4.04 3.43 14.16
CA PHE A 55 -4.54 2.07 14.40
C PHE A 55 -3.69 1.01 13.68
N VAL A 56 -3.18 1.34 12.49
CA VAL A 56 -2.26 0.48 11.72
C VAL A 56 -0.92 0.36 12.41
N CYS A 57 -0.34 1.47 12.86
CA CYS A 57 0.92 1.47 13.63
C CYS A 57 0.80 0.61 14.90
N HIS A 58 -0.29 0.79 15.67
CA HIS A 58 -0.54 -0.02 16.85
C HIS A 58 -0.69 -1.51 16.54
N ALA A 59 -1.37 -1.87 15.44
CA ALA A 59 -1.53 -3.26 15.04
C ALA A 59 -0.19 -3.92 14.68
N ILE A 60 0.66 -3.23 13.91
CA ILE A 60 2.00 -3.72 13.55
C ILE A 60 2.85 -3.91 14.81
N ALA A 61 2.92 -2.92 15.70
CA ALA A 61 3.68 -3.01 16.94
C ALA A 61 3.24 -4.19 17.82
N GLN A 62 1.92 -4.45 17.92
CA GLN A 62 1.40 -5.60 18.65
C GLN A 62 1.80 -6.94 18.04
N VAL A 63 1.83 -7.05 16.71
CA VAL A 63 2.24 -8.30 16.04
C VAL A 63 3.74 -8.53 16.23
N GLU A 64 4.58 -7.50 16.12
CA GLU A 64 6.03 -7.64 16.26
C GLU A 64 6.44 -7.98 17.71
N THR A 65 5.79 -7.40 18.70
CA THR A 65 5.99 -7.73 20.13
C THR A 65 5.51 -9.15 20.49
N ARG A 66 4.61 -9.76 19.71
CA ARG A 66 4.19 -11.17 19.91
C ARG A 66 5.15 -12.17 19.30
N LYS A 67 5.88 -11.78 18.25
CA LYS A 67 6.85 -12.65 17.55
C LYS A 67 8.19 -12.74 18.26
N SER A 68 8.51 -11.81 19.15
CA SER A 68 9.73 -11.79 19.95
C SER A 68 9.40 -11.92 21.44
N GLN A 69 10.06 -12.84 22.17
CA GLN A 69 10.25 -12.61 23.60
C GLN A 69 11.09 -11.33 23.71
N PRO A 70 10.62 -10.26 24.36
CA PRO A 70 11.35 -9.02 24.34
C PRO A 70 12.53 -9.09 25.32
N HIS A 71 13.74 -9.08 24.78
CA HIS A 71 14.89 -8.53 25.50
C HIS A 71 15.04 -7.08 25.03
N PHE A 72 14.28 -6.16 25.63
CA PHE A 72 14.53 -4.74 25.43
C PHE A 72 15.60 -4.31 26.43
N SER A 73 16.81 -4.04 25.94
CA SER A 73 17.73 -3.15 26.66
C SER A 73 17.21 -1.73 26.52
N GLU A 74 16.98 -1.04 27.64
CA GLU A 74 16.71 0.40 27.65
C GLU A 74 17.83 1.13 26.90
N GLY A 75 17.49 1.83 25.81
CA GLY A 75 18.42 2.74 25.13
C GLY A 75 18.70 2.49 23.65
N GLU A 76 17.98 1.62 22.94
CA GLU A 76 18.07 1.63 21.47
C GLU A 76 17.26 2.81 20.91
N ASP A 77 18.01 3.80 20.43
CA ASP A 77 17.51 4.97 19.71
C ASP A 77 16.43 4.57 18.70
N ILE A 78 15.34 5.33 18.71
CA ILE A 78 14.37 5.43 17.62
C ILE A 78 15.17 5.43 16.32
N LEU A 79 15.02 4.37 15.52
CA LEU A 79 15.65 4.21 14.21
C LEU A 79 15.76 5.57 13.51
N SER A 80 16.99 6.02 13.23
CA SER A 80 17.21 7.25 12.49
C SER A 80 16.44 7.15 11.17
N PHE A 81 15.42 7.99 10.99
CA PHE A 81 14.54 7.94 9.83
C PHE A 81 15.36 8.27 8.58
N ASP A 82 15.66 7.25 7.78
CA ASP A 82 16.37 7.42 6.51
C ASP A 82 15.44 8.01 5.46
N MET A 83 15.38 9.34 5.42
CA MET A 83 14.62 10.08 4.42
C MET A 83 15.07 9.79 2.99
N ARG A 84 16.38 9.55 2.77
CA ARG A 84 16.92 9.35 1.43
C ARG A 84 16.53 7.99 0.89
N GLY A 85 16.76 6.92 1.66
CA GLY A 85 16.33 5.58 1.28
C GLY A 85 14.81 5.48 1.15
N THR A 86 14.05 6.18 2.00
CA THR A 86 12.59 6.28 1.85
C THR A 86 12.19 6.95 0.53
N TRP A 87 12.83 8.07 0.18
CA TRP A 87 12.55 8.77 -1.08
C TRP A 87 12.93 7.94 -2.31
N GLU A 88 14.09 7.30 -2.31
CA GLU A 88 14.55 6.42 -3.39
C GLU A 88 13.59 5.23 -3.59
N ALA A 89 13.15 4.59 -2.49
CA ALA A 89 12.15 3.52 -2.55
C ALA A 89 10.77 4.01 -3.03
N MET A 90 10.39 5.25 -2.67
CA MET A 90 9.19 5.89 -3.20
C MET A 90 9.33 6.09 -4.71
N GLU A 91 10.44 6.64 -5.20
CA GLU A 91 10.67 6.85 -6.65
C GLU A 91 10.53 5.56 -7.47
N GLU A 92 10.91 4.41 -6.90
CA GLU A 92 10.75 3.10 -7.52
C GLU A 92 9.32 2.53 -7.46
N SER A 93 8.45 3.04 -6.59
CA SER A 93 7.10 2.49 -6.33
C SER A 93 5.99 3.54 -6.31
N ILE A 94 6.21 4.71 -6.92
CA ILE A 94 5.16 5.73 -7.05
C ILE A 94 4.05 5.19 -7.96
N GLY A 95 2.82 5.29 -7.46
CA GLY A 95 1.59 5.00 -8.19
C GLY A 95 0.62 6.19 -8.14
N GLY A 96 -0.46 6.11 -8.91
CA GLY A 96 -1.58 7.03 -8.88
C GLY A 96 -2.85 6.38 -8.34
N SER A 97 -3.87 7.18 -8.06
CA SER A 97 -5.22 6.69 -7.76
C SER A 97 -6.25 7.49 -8.56
N ASN A 98 -7.22 6.78 -9.14
CA ASN A 98 -8.34 7.31 -9.91
C ASN A 98 -7.95 8.19 -11.11
N PHE A 99 -6.80 7.93 -11.75
CA PHE A 99 -6.47 8.59 -13.01
C PHE A 99 -7.29 7.98 -14.15
N SER A 100 -8.03 8.83 -14.89
CA SER A 100 -8.69 8.42 -16.13
C SER A 100 -7.67 8.27 -17.25
N ILE A 101 -8.05 7.54 -18.32
CA ILE A 101 -7.22 7.35 -19.51
C ILE A 101 -6.62 8.67 -20.02
N LYS A 102 -7.45 9.71 -20.16
CA LYS A 102 -7.00 11.03 -20.62
C LYS A 102 -5.99 11.67 -19.68
N LYS A 103 -6.20 11.55 -18.36
CA LYS A 103 -5.28 12.08 -17.35
C LYS A 103 -3.95 11.32 -17.36
N LEU A 104 -3.97 10.00 -17.50
CA LEU A 104 -2.76 9.18 -17.64
C LEU A 104 -1.98 9.55 -18.90
N SER A 105 -2.64 9.61 -20.06
CA SER A 105 -1.99 9.99 -21.32
C SER A 105 -1.34 11.37 -21.25
N GLN A 106 -2.00 12.34 -20.61
CA GLN A 106 -1.39 13.65 -20.36
C GLN A 106 -0.20 13.53 -19.40
N HIS A 107 -0.37 12.89 -18.25
CA HIS A 107 0.66 12.74 -17.23
C HIS A 107 1.95 12.14 -17.79
N LEU A 108 1.85 11.10 -18.63
CA LEU A 108 2.97 10.42 -19.28
C LEU A 108 3.78 11.30 -20.24
N THR A 109 3.26 12.45 -20.68
CA THR A 109 4.01 13.35 -21.59
C THR A 109 5.04 14.23 -20.89
N TYR A 110 4.98 14.35 -19.56
CA TYR A 110 5.89 15.24 -18.80
C TYR A 110 6.65 14.56 -17.66
N VAL A 111 6.25 13.35 -17.25
CA VAL A 111 6.90 12.66 -16.13
C VAL A 111 8.15 11.90 -16.58
N THR A 112 9.22 12.00 -15.79
CA THR A 112 10.45 11.22 -15.98
C THR A 112 10.26 9.77 -15.57
N ILE A 113 9.49 9.53 -14.51
CA ILE A 113 9.21 8.19 -13.96
C ILE A 113 7.69 7.94 -14.10
N PRO A 114 7.25 6.95 -14.89
CA PRO A 114 5.85 6.63 -15.02
C PRO A 114 5.31 5.94 -13.76
N PRO A 115 4.02 6.13 -13.40
CA PRO A 115 3.44 5.45 -12.25
C PRO A 115 3.40 3.94 -12.47
N THR A 116 3.82 3.19 -11.46
CA THR A 116 3.88 1.71 -11.48
C THR A 116 2.53 1.05 -11.25
N MET A 117 1.57 1.79 -10.67
CA MET A 117 0.23 1.31 -10.32
C MET A 117 -0.78 2.46 -10.43
N ASN A 118 -2.03 2.14 -10.76
CA ASN A 118 -3.16 3.09 -10.74
C ASN A 118 -4.34 2.44 -10.00
N GLN A 119 -4.55 2.80 -8.74
CA GLN A 119 -5.65 2.29 -7.93
C GLN A 119 -6.97 2.86 -8.44
N VAL A 120 -7.96 2.02 -8.72
CA VAL A 120 -9.23 2.44 -9.32
C VAL A 120 -10.41 1.76 -8.65
N TYR A 121 -11.56 2.44 -8.66
CA TYR A 121 -12.81 1.82 -8.28
C TYR A 121 -13.35 0.96 -9.43
N ILE A 122 -13.50 -0.35 -9.19
CA ILE A 122 -14.07 -1.29 -10.16
C ILE A 122 -15.41 -1.80 -9.60
N LEU A 123 -16.50 -1.41 -10.26
CA LEU A 123 -17.78 -2.12 -10.19
C LEU A 123 -17.83 -3.16 -11.31
N SER A 124 -18.68 -4.17 -11.16
CA SER A 124 -18.80 -5.35 -12.04
C SER A 124 -18.77 -5.04 -13.54
N ASP A 125 -19.25 -3.86 -13.95
CA ASP A 125 -19.61 -3.58 -15.34
C ASP A 125 -18.50 -2.89 -16.16
N ASN A 126 -17.39 -2.44 -15.55
CA ASN A 126 -16.37 -1.62 -16.24
C ASN A 126 -14.94 -2.21 -16.28
N ARG A 127 -14.77 -3.47 -15.88
CA ARG A 127 -13.45 -4.12 -15.75
C ARG A 127 -12.66 -4.21 -17.06
N PHE A 128 -13.31 -4.60 -18.17
CA PHE A 128 -12.62 -4.96 -19.42
C PHE A 128 -11.93 -3.78 -20.11
N MET A 129 -12.58 -2.61 -20.14
CA MET A 129 -12.05 -1.44 -20.84
C MET A 129 -10.81 -0.87 -20.15
N LEU A 130 -10.78 -0.91 -18.82
CA LEU A 130 -9.65 -0.41 -18.05
C LEU A 130 -8.46 -1.36 -18.09
N GLU A 131 -8.70 -2.68 -17.98
CA GLU A 131 -7.63 -3.68 -18.10
C GLU A 131 -6.97 -3.65 -19.49
N ALA A 132 -7.75 -3.48 -20.56
CA ALA A 132 -7.24 -3.37 -21.91
C ALA A 132 -6.34 -2.14 -22.10
N PHE A 133 -6.72 -1.01 -21.51
CA PHE A 133 -5.91 0.21 -21.58
C PHE A 133 -4.59 0.08 -20.81
N ILE A 134 -4.62 -0.41 -19.57
CA ILE A 134 -3.40 -0.57 -18.75
C ILE A 134 -2.38 -1.45 -19.47
N LYS A 135 -2.82 -2.59 -20.04
CA LYS A 135 -1.95 -3.48 -20.83
C LYS A 135 -1.41 -2.88 -22.12
N SER A 136 -2.06 -1.85 -22.67
CA SER A 136 -1.60 -1.18 -23.90
C SER A 136 -0.52 -0.13 -23.67
N VAL A 137 -0.31 0.28 -22.41
CA VAL A 137 0.69 1.29 -22.01
C VAL A 137 1.83 0.70 -21.18
N SER A 138 1.84 -0.62 -20.96
CA SER A 138 2.95 -1.39 -20.35
C SER A 138 3.79 -2.05 -21.45
#